data_AF-A0A818XBH6-F1
#
_entry.id   AF-A0A818XBH6-F1
#
_cell.length_a   1.000
_cell.length_b   1.000
_cell.length_c   1.000
_cell.angle_alpha   90.00
_cell.angle_beta   90.00
_cell.angle_gamma   90.00
#
_symmetry.space_group_name_H-M   'P 1'
#
loop_
_entity.id
_entity.type
_entity.pdbx_description
1 polymer ?
#
loop_
_entity_poly.entity_id
_entity_poly.type
_entity_poly.pdbx_seq_one_letter_code
_entity_poly.pdbx_strand_id
1 'polypeptide(L)'
;MTKVGPELTLDASQLSEATRPNATDLLPQPTAPPPPRPLPKPLTDFKTRCYVIGRLFESTTRGGQPVGDIWDYEVPIPASDNAKSDRSLSHCNYLSRCDNCRGKGLVTCNASGCNGSGWVTCSSCSGRGRTETSTQIIICGCYNGKVRCSSCKGGGKIHCSDCKGGGGFYHSATLRIKCFGNDHFQKSFQQVQKSILNNKDDTNQLLSEKELKLIRFISYLTYMQTTTTTTTTTTNLTWNGSIRYSLAHIGYTAAALAYRTPNYLELAIKILKDSIERMLNIKVWGYIDRYWKNVHTFPDPVCHENIMYSSHLLQLLTLYESLSGDFTYDIDGFDFIWDKDNDRITKIHYNTTKLAYAIYYQMNEESSAGVSCEPE
;
A
#
# COMPACT_ATOMS: atom_id res chain seq x y z
N MET A 1 46.98 -24.23 6.38
CA MET A 1 47.10 -25.69 6.64
C MET A 1 46.84 -25.91 8.11
N THR A 2 45.60 -26.21 8.43
CA THR A 2 45.00 -26.19 9.78
C THR A 2 45.06 -27.60 10.36
N LYS A 3 45.61 -27.77 11.57
CA LYS A 3 45.72 -29.08 12.24
C LYS A 3 44.37 -29.49 12.84
N VAL A 4 44.00 -30.73 12.55
CA VAL A 4 42.82 -31.46 13.01
C VAL A 4 43.07 -32.02 14.43
N GLY A 5 42.09 -31.88 15.32
CA GLY A 5 42.08 -32.46 16.67
C GLY A 5 41.25 -33.75 16.75
N PRO A 6 41.48 -34.62 17.75
CA PRO A 6 41.10 -36.03 17.69
C PRO A 6 39.68 -36.35 18.20
N GLU A 7 39.19 -37.44 17.63
CA GLU A 7 37.94 -38.15 17.82
C GLU A 7 37.93 -38.94 19.15
N LEU A 8 36.86 -38.83 19.92
CA LEU A 8 36.65 -39.56 21.18
C LEU A 8 35.43 -40.48 21.02
N THR A 9 35.73 -41.75 20.76
CA THR A 9 34.82 -42.90 20.88
C THR A 9 34.55 -43.20 22.35
N LEU A 10 33.29 -43.40 22.73
CA LEU A 10 32.94 -44.05 23.99
C LEU A 10 31.89 -45.15 23.76
N ASP A 11 32.20 -46.25 24.44
CA ASP A 11 31.79 -47.63 24.21
C ASP A 11 30.43 -47.94 24.84
N ALA A 12 29.70 -48.82 24.16
CA ALA A 12 28.39 -49.30 24.53
C ALA A 12 28.53 -50.63 25.27
N SER A 13 28.68 -50.59 26.59
CA SER A 13 28.20 -51.66 27.47
C SER A 13 28.35 -51.24 28.93
N GLN A 14 27.33 -51.62 29.73
CA GLN A 14 27.33 -51.87 31.18
C GLN A 14 26.30 -51.05 31.98
N LEU A 15 25.59 -51.81 32.85
CA LEU A 15 24.74 -51.46 34.00
C LEU A 15 23.23 -51.30 33.69
N SER A 16 22.44 -52.38 33.60
CA SER A 16 21.97 -53.33 34.65
C SER A 16 20.91 -52.79 35.62
N GLU A 17 19.74 -53.42 35.52
CA GLU A 17 18.59 -53.55 36.42
C GLU A 17 18.63 -52.88 37.80
N ALA A 18 17.65 -52.00 38.04
CA ALA A 18 17.10 -51.75 39.37
C ALA A 18 15.57 -51.60 39.29
N THR A 19 14.92 -52.53 39.98
CA THR A 19 13.50 -52.75 40.22
C THR A 19 12.78 -51.48 40.69
N ARG A 20 11.61 -51.16 40.12
CA ARG A 20 10.67 -50.16 40.67
C ARG A 20 9.31 -50.80 40.99
N PRO A 21 8.71 -50.49 42.14
CA PRO A 21 7.42 -51.02 42.57
C PRO A 21 6.23 -50.35 41.87
N ASN A 22 5.18 -51.15 41.68
CA ASN A 22 3.85 -50.72 41.24
C ASN A 22 3.23 -49.74 42.24
N ALA A 23 2.89 -48.55 41.75
CA ALA A 23 2.02 -47.60 42.44
C ALA A 23 0.85 -47.23 41.51
N THR A 24 0.02 -48.22 41.21
CA THR A 24 -1.40 -47.99 40.87
C THR A 24 -2.12 -47.64 42.16
N ASP A 25 -2.13 -46.36 42.51
CA ASP A 25 -3.20 -45.70 43.26
C ASP A 25 -2.87 -44.21 43.35
N LEU A 26 -3.88 -43.36 43.12
CA LEU A 26 -3.85 -41.88 43.10
C LEU A 26 -3.58 -41.21 41.74
N LEU A 27 -4.50 -41.40 40.78
CA LEU A 27 -4.82 -40.36 39.79
C LEU A 27 -6.35 -40.22 39.66
N PRO A 28 -6.90 -38.99 39.72
CA PRO A 28 -8.33 -38.76 39.54
C PRO A 28 -8.74 -39.07 38.10
N GLN A 29 -9.88 -39.75 37.96
CA GLN A 29 -10.49 -40.11 36.68
C GLN A 29 -10.71 -38.86 35.80
N PRO A 30 -10.35 -38.88 34.50
CA PRO A 30 -10.65 -37.80 33.59
C PRO A 30 -12.17 -37.73 33.38
N THR A 31 -12.75 -36.58 33.69
CA THR A 31 -14.14 -36.29 33.32
C THR A 31 -14.28 -36.29 31.81
N ALA A 32 -15.35 -36.93 31.32
CA ALA A 32 -15.62 -37.03 29.89
C ALA A 32 -15.64 -35.64 29.24
N PRO A 33 -15.00 -35.45 28.06
CA PRO A 33 -15.07 -34.19 27.35
C PRO A 33 -16.52 -33.89 26.98
N PRO A 34 -16.96 -32.61 27.06
CA PRO A 34 -18.30 -32.24 26.69
C PRO A 34 -18.57 -32.61 25.22
N PRO A 35 -19.81 -32.98 24.87
CA PRO A 35 -20.14 -33.39 23.51
C PRO A 35 -19.74 -32.29 22.51
N PRO A 36 -19.23 -32.66 21.32
CA PRO A 36 -18.84 -31.70 20.32
C PRO A 36 -20.03 -30.80 19.99
N ARG A 37 -19.80 -29.50 20.11
CA ARG A 37 -20.79 -28.48 19.75
C ARG A 37 -21.21 -28.73 18.30
N PRO A 38 -22.52 -28.79 17.99
CA PRO A 38 -22.97 -29.06 16.63
C PRO A 38 -22.31 -28.06 15.67
N LEU A 39 -21.67 -28.58 14.62
CA LEU A 39 -21.09 -27.78 13.57
C LEU A 39 -22.16 -26.84 13.03
N PRO A 40 -21.88 -25.54 12.88
CA PRO A 40 -22.82 -24.62 12.27
C PRO A 40 -23.18 -25.17 10.89
N LYS A 41 -24.49 -25.28 10.63
CA LYS A 41 -25.03 -25.65 9.33
C LYS A 41 -24.34 -24.80 8.25
N PRO A 42 -24.00 -25.37 7.07
CA PRO A 42 -23.40 -24.58 6.01
C PRO A 42 -24.35 -23.43 5.69
N LEU A 43 -23.89 -22.21 5.93
CA LEU A 43 -24.57 -20.99 5.52
C LEU A 43 -24.47 -20.94 3.99
N THR A 44 -25.47 -21.53 3.35
CA THR A 44 -25.89 -21.18 1.99
C THR A 44 -26.49 -19.78 2.06
N ASP A 45 -25.64 -18.76 2.13
CA ASP A 45 -26.08 -17.40 1.84
C ASP A 45 -24.96 -16.63 1.14
N PHE A 46 -25.18 -16.33 -0.14
CA PHE A 46 -24.34 -15.53 -0.99
C PHE A 46 -24.32 -14.09 -0.47
N LYS A 47 -23.32 -13.72 0.33
CA LYS A 47 -23.02 -12.30 0.61
C LYS A 47 -21.55 -11.99 0.34
N THR A 48 -21.35 -11.37 -0.81
CA THR A 48 -20.36 -10.36 -1.18
C THR A 48 -19.07 -10.36 -0.36
N ARG A 49 -18.04 -11.07 -0.88
CA ARG A 49 -16.70 -11.04 -0.31
C ARG A 49 -15.99 -9.79 -0.81
N CYS A 50 -15.51 -8.98 0.13
CA CYS A 50 -14.79 -7.75 -0.13
C CYS A 50 -13.32 -8.07 -0.40
N TYR A 51 -12.75 -7.47 -1.44
CA TYR A 51 -11.40 -7.75 -1.91
C TYR A 51 -10.47 -6.62 -1.48
N VAL A 52 -9.42 -6.94 -0.72
CA VAL A 52 -8.39 -5.96 -0.37
C VAL A 52 -7.25 -6.08 -1.36
N ILE A 53 -7.37 -5.33 -2.46
CA ILE A 53 -6.27 -5.02 -3.36
C ILE A 53 -6.09 -3.50 -3.35
N GLY A 54 -5.27 -3.03 -2.41
CA GLY A 54 -4.60 -1.74 -2.56
C GLY A 54 -4.87 -0.66 -1.53
N ARG A 55 -3.79 -0.15 -0.94
CA ARG A 55 -3.75 1.10 -0.16
C ARG A 55 -3.35 2.24 -1.10
N LEU A 56 -4.30 3.08 -1.50
CA LEU A 56 -4.01 4.34 -2.20
C LEU A 56 -3.88 5.48 -1.16
N PHE A 57 -2.71 6.09 -1.06
CA PHE A 57 -2.46 7.21 -0.13
C PHE A 57 -2.77 8.55 -0.81
N GLU A 58 -3.77 9.28 -0.30
CA GLU A 58 -4.00 10.69 -0.63
C GLU A 58 -3.26 11.56 0.40
N SER A 59 -2.10 12.11 0.01
CA SER A 59 -1.28 13.13 0.69
C SER A 59 -0.12 12.63 1.57
N THR A 60 1.12 13.00 1.18
CA THR A 60 2.38 12.79 1.92
C THR A 60 3.29 14.00 1.77
N THR A 61 2.82 15.22 2.04
CA THR A 61 3.69 16.40 2.00
C THR A 61 3.76 17.11 3.35
N ARG A 62 4.88 16.89 4.04
CA ARG A 62 5.54 17.81 4.98
C ARG A 62 6.33 18.77 4.11
N GLY A 63 6.36 20.08 4.39
CA GLY A 63 6.96 21.14 3.54
C GLY A 63 8.33 20.82 2.94
N GLY A 64 8.37 20.00 1.89
CA GLY A 64 9.57 19.44 1.26
C GLY A 64 10.26 18.24 1.94
N GLN A 65 9.79 17.65 3.04
CA GLN A 65 10.49 16.52 3.70
C GLN A 65 9.61 15.27 3.89
N PRO A 66 10.16 14.04 3.77
CA PRO A 66 9.41 12.80 3.94
C PRO A 66 9.02 12.54 5.42
N VAL A 67 7.85 11.94 5.63
CA VAL A 67 7.28 11.60 6.95
C VAL A 67 7.47 10.11 7.20
N GLY A 68 8.59 9.73 7.83
CA GLY A 68 8.88 8.33 8.21
C GLY A 68 8.82 7.34 7.05
N ASP A 69 9.01 6.06 7.34
CA ASP A 69 8.69 5.01 6.38
C ASP A 69 7.25 4.57 6.59
N ILE A 70 6.36 4.95 5.68
CA ILE A 70 4.91 4.68 5.78
C ILE A 70 4.57 3.18 5.73
N TRP A 71 5.58 2.34 5.51
CA TRP A 71 5.47 0.90 5.33
C TRP A 71 5.62 0.12 6.65
N ASP A 72 6.03 0.76 7.74
CA ASP A 72 6.10 0.15 9.08
C ASP A 72 4.72 -0.03 9.74
N TYR A 73 3.64 0.44 9.10
CA TYR A 73 2.29 0.34 9.65
C TYR A 73 1.54 -0.90 9.14
N GLU A 74 1.40 -1.88 10.02
CA GLU A 74 0.36 -2.90 9.89
C GLU A 74 -1.01 -2.24 10.01
N VAL A 75 -1.85 -2.37 8.96
CA VAL A 75 -3.21 -1.85 8.98
C VAL A 75 -4.19 -2.99 8.80
N PRO A 76 -5.20 -3.13 9.68
CA PRO A 76 -6.28 -4.09 9.49
C PRO A 76 -6.98 -3.94 8.13
N ILE A 77 -7.28 -5.09 7.55
CA ILE A 77 -8.07 -5.27 6.33
C ILE A 77 -9.50 -4.77 6.61
N PRO A 78 -10.04 -3.79 5.88
CA PRO A 78 -11.41 -3.32 6.11
C PRO A 78 -12.43 -4.41 5.81
N ALA A 79 -13.50 -4.48 6.62
CA ALA A 79 -14.48 -5.54 6.58
C ALA A 79 -15.49 -5.46 5.42
N SER A 80 -15.57 -4.33 4.71
CA SER A 80 -16.54 -4.15 3.62
C SER A 80 -16.05 -3.31 2.44
N ASP A 81 -16.69 -3.47 1.28
CA ASP A 81 -16.52 -2.63 0.10
C ASP A 81 -16.86 -1.17 0.44
N ASN A 82 -16.06 -0.23 -0.07
CA ASN A 82 -16.13 1.21 0.21
C ASN A 82 -15.91 1.60 1.69
N ALA A 83 -15.48 0.68 2.56
CA ALA A 83 -15.11 1.03 3.92
C ALA A 83 -13.96 2.04 3.90
N LYS A 84 -14.13 3.10 4.68
CA LYS A 84 -13.10 4.10 4.95
C LYS A 84 -12.64 3.91 6.37
N SER A 85 -11.35 3.69 6.56
CA SER A 85 -10.75 3.73 7.90
C SER A 85 -9.67 4.80 7.93
N ASP A 86 -9.82 5.73 8.87
CA ASP A 86 -8.82 6.76 9.15
C ASP A 86 -8.03 6.31 10.40
N ARG A 87 -6.70 6.29 10.32
CA ARG A 87 -5.81 6.01 11.45
C ARG A 87 -4.92 7.21 11.70
N SER A 88 -5.02 7.77 12.91
CA SER A 88 -4.11 8.83 13.35
C SER A 88 -2.70 8.27 13.53
N LEU A 89 -1.71 8.88 12.88
CA LEU A 89 -0.30 8.56 13.06
C LEU A 89 0.25 9.47 14.16
N SER A 90 -0.05 9.12 15.42
CA SER A 90 0.22 10.00 16.56
C SER A 90 1.68 10.42 16.72
N HIS A 91 2.62 9.54 16.36
CA HIS A 91 4.06 9.79 16.37
C HIS A 91 4.54 10.62 15.16
N CYS A 92 3.68 10.83 14.16
CA CYS A 92 3.89 11.79 13.07
C CYS A 92 3.26 13.16 13.37
N ASN A 93 2.51 13.29 14.47
CA ASN A 93 2.00 14.59 14.90
C ASN A 93 3.17 15.44 15.40
N TYR A 94 3.21 16.71 15.02
CA TYR A 94 4.26 17.60 15.47
C TYR A 94 3.75 19.02 15.67
N LEU A 95 4.46 19.74 16.54
CA LEU A 95 4.26 21.14 16.78
C LEU A 95 5.34 21.91 16.00
N SER A 96 4.90 22.71 15.04
CA SER A 96 5.78 23.72 14.44
C SER A 96 5.68 25.01 15.25
N ARG A 97 6.81 25.68 15.45
CA ARG A 97 6.81 27.01 16.05
C ARG A 97 6.34 28.02 15.02
N CYS A 98 5.54 28.99 15.44
CA CYS A 98 5.19 30.10 14.57
C CYS A 98 6.43 30.98 14.37
N ASP A 99 6.83 31.21 13.12
CA ASP A 99 8.04 31.97 12.79
C ASP A 99 7.96 33.43 13.24
N ASN A 100 6.77 34.03 13.13
CA ASN A 100 6.53 35.42 13.48
C ASN A 100 6.70 35.69 14.99
N CYS A 101 6.16 34.83 15.86
CA CYS A 101 6.33 34.95 17.32
C CYS A 101 7.46 34.09 17.91
N ARG A 102 8.15 33.31 17.08
CA ARG A 102 9.20 32.35 17.45
C ARG A 102 8.81 31.42 18.61
N GLY A 103 7.58 30.91 18.61
CA GLY A 103 7.10 30.01 19.68
C GLY A 103 6.43 30.69 20.87
N LYS A 104 6.44 32.02 20.97
CA LYS A 104 6.02 32.73 22.20
C LYS A 104 4.52 33.03 22.27
N GLY A 105 3.80 32.94 21.16
CA GLY A 105 2.37 33.29 21.06
C GLY A 105 2.07 34.79 21.13
N LEU A 106 3.04 35.60 21.52
CA LEU A 106 2.95 37.05 21.66
C LEU A 106 3.99 37.73 20.77
N VAL A 107 3.60 38.85 20.16
CA VAL A 107 4.48 39.74 19.42
C VAL A 107 4.47 41.13 20.06
N THR A 108 5.54 41.88 19.84
CA THR A 108 5.65 43.26 20.32
C THR A 108 4.55 44.11 19.70
N CYS A 109 3.86 44.92 20.51
CA CYS A 109 2.85 45.83 20.00
C CYS A 109 3.54 46.90 19.13
N ASN A 110 3.24 46.87 17.83
CA ASN A 110 3.76 47.79 16.82
C ASN A 110 2.80 48.97 16.54
N ALA A 111 1.79 49.18 17.38
CA ALA A 111 0.93 50.35 17.29
C ALA A 111 1.80 51.62 17.38
N SER A 112 1.48 52.62 16.55
CA SER A 112 2.26 53.87 16.45
C SER A 112 2.46 54.51 17.82
N GLY A 113 3.72 54.70 18.22
CA GLY A 113 4.10 55.29 19.50
C GLY A 113 4.14 54.32 20.69
N CYS A 114 3.69 53.06 20.54
CA CYS A 114 3.79 52.03 21.58
C CYS A 114 5.13 51.30 21.50
N ASN A 115 5.42 50.66 20.35
CA ASN A 115 6.66 49.91 20.08
C ASN A 115 7.09 49.00 21.24
N GLY A 116 6.14 48.35 21.90
CA GLY A 116 6.41 47.45 23.03
C GLY A 116 6.40 48.08 24.42
N SER A 117 6.31 49.40 24.55
CA SER A 117 6.32 50.08 25.85
C SER A 117 5.02 49.91 26.64
N GLY A 118 3.90 49.63 25.95
CA GLY A 118 2.57 49.61 26.54
C GLY A 118 1.90 50.99 26.63
N TRP A 119 2.61 52.06 26.30
CA TRP A 119 2.16 53.44 26.44
C TRP A 119 2.27 54.17 25.10
N VAL A 120 1.36 55.11 24.85
CA VAL A 120 1.43 56.02 23.71
C VAL A 120 1.37 57.46 24.22
N THR A 121 1.91 58.39 23.43
CA THR A 121 1.83 59.82 23.73
C THR A 121 0.37 60.23 23.84
N CYS A 122 0.02 60.90 24.94
CA CYS A 122 -1.33 61.42 25.15
C CYS A 122 -1.62 62.49 24.09
N SER A 123 -2.62 62.25 23.24
CA SER A 123 -3.04 63.21 22.22
C SER A 123 -3.58 64.51 22.83
N SER A 124 -4.27 64.43 23.97
CA SER A 124 -4.87 65.59 24.64
C SER A 124 -3.85 66.62 25.13
N CYS A 125 -2.65 66.19 25.54
CA CYS A 125 -1.59 67.11 26.00
C CYS A 125 -0.30 67.03 25.16
N SER A 126 -0.32 66.28 24.07
CA SER A 126 0.84 66.05 23.19
C SER A 126 2.12 65.66 23.93
N GLY A 127 2.01 64.85 24.99
CA GLY A 127 3.15 64.39 25.78
C GLY A 127 3.63 65.33 26.89
N ARG A 128 3.00 66.50 27.08
CA ARG A 128 3.43 67.48 28.09
C ARG A 128 2.94 67.20 29.52
N GLY A 129 1.95 66.31 29.67
CA GLY A 129 1.29 66.03 30.95
C GLY A 129 0.34 67.13 31.45
N ARG A 130 0.26 68.24 30.72
CA ARG A 130 -0.60 69.40 31.00
C ARG A 130 -0.98 70.08 29.69
N THR A 131 -2.08 70.82 29.71
CA THR A 131 -2.51 71.70 28.63
C THR A 131 -2.49 73.13 29.14
N GLU A 132 -1.89 74.04 28.38
CA GLU A 132 -1.79 75.46 28.72
C GLU A 132 -2.76 76.24 27.84
N THR A 133 -3.73 76.91 28.47
CA THR A 133 -4.52 77.97 27.84
C THR A 133 -3.97 79.32 28.24
N SER A 134 -4.40 80.40 27.58
CA SER A 134 -3.93 81.77 27.85
C SER A 134 -4.14 82.26 29.29
N THR A 135 -4.95 81.55 30.09
CA THR A 135 -5.32 81.93 31.46
C THR A 135 -5.11 80.84 32.51
N GLN A 136 -4.83 79.58 32.15
CA GLN A 136 -4.72 78.50 33.14
C GLN A 136 -3.89 77.30 32.67
N ILE A 137 -3.17 76.68 33.62
CA ILE A 137 -2.50 75.39 33.44
C ILE A 137 -3.43 74.29 33.94
N ILE A 138 -3.90 73.41 33.05
CA ILE A 138 -4.76 72.28 33.41
C ILE A 138 -3.91 71.01 33.36
N ILE A 139 -3.83 70.30 34.48
CA ILE A 139 -3.15 68.99 34.56
C ILE A 139 -3.97 67.99 33.75
N CYS A 140 -3.33 67.32 32.80
CA CYS A 140 -3.99 66.30 31.99
C CYS A 140 -4.07 65.01 32.81
N GLY A 141 -5.23 64.35 32.85
CA GLY A 141 -5.43 63.07 33.58
C GLY A 141 -4.66 61.87 33.04
N CYS A 142 -3.72 62.09 32.12
CA CYS A 142 -2.75 61.12 31.64
C CYS A 142 -1.60 60.92 32.64
N TYR A 143 -0.81 59.87 32.47
CA TYR A 143 0.36 59.61 33.30
C TYR A 143 1.59 60.35 32.74
N ASN A 144 1.81 61.59 33.17
CA ASN A 144 2.94 62.44 32.75
C ASN A 144 3.09 62.51 31.22
N GLY A 145 1.99 62.78 30.52
CA GLY A 145 1.98 62.88 29.06
C GLY A 145 1.79 61.56 28.31
N LYS A 146 1.60 60.44 29.02
CA LYS A 146 1.41 59.11 28.42
C LYS A 146 0.05 58.52 28.78
N VAL A 147 -0.57 57.82 27.84
CA VAL A 147 -1.78 57.01 28.07
C VAL A 147 -1.51 55.56 27.71
N ARG A 148 -2.24 54.63 28.30
CA ARG A 148 -2.08 53.20 27.96
C ARG A 148 -2.42 53.01 26.49
N CYS A 149 -1.58 52.28 25.78
CA CYS A 149 -1.85 51.89 24.40
C CYS A 149 -3.16 51.09 24.37
N SER A 150 -4.11 51.50 23.54
CA SER A 150 -5.42 50.82 23.40
C SER A 150 -5.27 49.42 22.80
N SER A 151 -4.33 49.23 21.87
CA SER A 151 -4.11 47.95 21.17
C SER A 151 -3.58 46.84 22.08
N CYS A 152 -2.67 47.15 23.00
CA CYS A 152 -2.11 46.16 23.95
C CYS A 152 -2.57 46.35 25.40
N LYS A 153 -3.47 47.31 25.64
CA LYS A 153 -4.04 47.65 26.96
C LYS A 153 -3.00 47.89 28.08
N GLY A 154 -1.84 48.44 27.72
CA GLY A 154 -0.74 48.67 28.67
C GLY A 154 0.32 47.56 28.78
N GLY A 155 0.10 46.38 28.18
CA GLY A 155 1.00 45.23 28.35
C GLY A 155 2.23 45.19 27.42
N GLY A 156 2.31 46.08 26.42
CA GLY A 156 3.41 46.13 25.44
C GLY A 156 3.45 44.97 24.44
N LYS A 157 2.67 43.92 24.65
CA LYS A 157 2.59 42.74 23.77
C LYS A 157 1.16 42.47 23.36
N ILE A 158 0.98 41.91 22.18
CA ILE A 158 -0.31 41.47 21.64
C ILE A 158 -0.19 40.02 21.19
N HIS A 159 -1.33 39.32 21.09
CA HIS A 159 -1.34 37.99 20.51
C HIS A 159 -0.84 38.03 19.07
N CYS A 160 0.02 37.07 18.74
CA CYS A 160 0.44 36.86 17.37
C CYS A 160 -0.79 36.54 16.52
N SER A 161 -0.99 37.29 15.43
CA SER A 161 -2.08 37.09 14.47
C SER A 161 -2.05 35.71 13.84
N ASP A 162 -0.84 35.21 13.55
CA ASP A 162 -0.66 34.04 12.70
C ASP A 162 -1.00 32.75 13.46
N CYS A 163 -0.54 32.63 14.71
CA CYS A 163 -0.84 31.48 15.56
C CYS A 163 -1.97 31.75 16.58
N LYS A 164 -2.63 32.91 16.51
CA LYS A 164 -3.72 33.35 17.40
C LYS A 164 -3.40 33.17 18.89
N GLY A 165 -2.16 33.43 19.29
CA GLY A 165 -1.72 33.26 20.68
C GLY A 165 -1.16 31.88 21.05
N GLY A 166 -1.33 30.85 20.22
CA GLY A 166 -0.92 29.46 20.55
C GLY A 166 0.58 29.18 20.47
N GLY A 167 1.40 30.10 19.97
CA GLY A 167 2.85 29.96 19.82
C GLY A 167 3.30 29.03 18.68
N GLY A 168 2.41 28.21 18.13
CA GLY A 168 2.73 27.28 17.07
C GLY A 168 1.50 26.72 16.39
N PHE A 169 1.75 25.79 15.47
CA PHE A 169 0.71 25.05 14.75
C PHE A 169 0.86 23.57 15.07
N TYR A 170 -0.25 22.95 15.45
CA TYR A 170 -0.35 21.51 15.62
C TYR A 170 -0.67 20.87 14.27
N HIS A 171 0.25 20.06 13.79
CA HIS A 171 0.08 19.27 12.58
C HIS A 171 -0.24 17.84 12.96
N SER A 172 -1.33 17.31 12.43
CA SER A 172 -1.70 15.91 12.60
C SER A 172 -1.62 15.18 11.27
N ALA A 173 -1.05 13.98 11.30
CA ALA A 173 -0.99 13.09 10.15
C ALA A 173 -2.05 11.99 10.33
N THR A 174 -2.89 11.82 9.32
CA THR A 174 -3.94 10.78 9.32
C THR A 174 -3.77 9.94 8.07
N LEU A 175 -3.63 8.64 8.28
CA LEU A 175 -3.66 7.64 7.22
C LEU A 175 -5.11 7.31 6.89
N ARG A 176 -5.55 7.64 5.67
CA ARG A 176 -6.87 7.26 5.15
C ARG A 176 -6.78 6.06 4.23
N ILE A 177 -7.61 5.06 4.47
CA ILE A 177 -7.63 3.82 3.70
C ILE A 177 -9.00 3.65 3.09
N LYS A 178 -9.02 3.40 1.78
CA LYS A 178 -10.23 3.18 0.99
C LYS A 178 -10.12 1.81 0.33
N CYS A 179 -11.10 0.94 0.56
CA CYS A 179 -11.26 -0.27 -0.25
C CYS A 179 -12.00 0.08 -1.54
N PHE A 180 -11.47 -0.39 -2.68
CA PHE A 180 -12.11 -0.25 -3.98
C PHE A 180 -12.50 -1.63 -4.51
N GLY A 181 -13.67 -1.72 -5.14
CA GLY A 181 -14.03 -2.89 -5.94
C GLY A 181 -13.14 -3.01 -7.18
N ASN A 182 -13.02 -4.24 -7.72
CA ASN A 182 -12.14 -4.57 -8.86
C ASN A 182 -12.33 -3.65 -10.08
N ASP A 183 -13.57 -3.24 -10.38
CA ASP A 183 -13.87 -2.40 -11.54
C ASP A 183 -13.29 -0.98 -11.41
N HIS A 184 -13.33 -0.41 -10.21
CA HIS A 184 -12.79 0.93 -9.95
C HIS A 184 -11.26 0.91 -9.97
N PHE A 185 -10.67 -0.20 -9.52
CA PHE A 185 -9.24 -0.46 -9.59
C PHE A 185 -8.75 -0.53 -11.04
N GLN A 186 -9.37 -1.38 -11.87
CA GLN A 186 -9.02 -1.51 -13.29
C GLN A 186 -9.15 -0.18 -14.04
N LYS A 187 -10.24 0.56 -13.84
CA LYS A 187 -10.43 1.89 -14.46
C LYS A 187 -9.35 2.88 -14.06
N SER A 188 -8.89 2.84 -12.80
CA SER A 188 -7.83 3.72 -12.31
C SER A 188 -6.48 3.40 -13.00
N PHE A 189 -6.16 2.11 -13.16
CA PHE A 189 -4.98 1.66 -13.88
C PHE A 189 -5.03 2.04 -15.36
N GLN A 190 -6.15 1.76 -16.02
CA GLN A 190 -6.37 2.12 -17.42
C GLN A 190 -6.27 3.62 -17.65
N GLN A 191 -6.80 4.44 -16.75
CA GLN A 191 -6.69 5.90 -16.84
C GLN A 191 -5.24 6.37 -16.76
N VAL A 192 -4.44 5.78 -15.86
CA VAL A 192 -3.02 6.15 -15.72
C VAL A 192 -2.20 5.61 -16.90
N GLN A 193 -2.45 4.39 -17.36
CA GLN A 193 -1.84 3.86 -18.58
C GLN A 193 -2.13 4.76 -19.78
N LYS A 194 -3.38 5.22 -19.95
CA LYS A 194 -3.73 6.22 -20.98
C LYS A 194 -2.98 7.54 -20.80
N SER A 195 -2.88 8.04 -19.56
CA SER A 195 -2.10 9.26 -19.27
C SER A 195 -0.63 9.12 -19.65
N ILE A 196 -0.03 7.96 -19.34
CA ILE A 196 1.36 7.63 -19.67
C ILE A 196 1.57 7.57 -21.18
N LEU A 197 0.66 6.91 -21.90
CA LEU A 197 0.76 6.72 -23.34
C LEU A 197 0.41 7.98 -24.15
N ASN A 198 -0.46 8.84 -23.64
CA ASN A 198 -0.88 10.06 -24.35
C ASN A 198 0.11 11.21 -24.20
N ASN A 199 0.95 11.22 -23.15
CA ASN A 199 2.02 12.22 -22.96
C ASN A 199 3.35 11.81 -23.64
N LYS A 200 3.29 11.03 -24.73
CA LYS A 200 4.47 10.48 -25.42
C LYS A 200 5.40 11.56 -26.00
N ASP A 201 4.88 12.74 -26.31
CA ASP A 201 5.66 13.80 -26.99
C ASP A 201 6.50 14.65 -26.03
N ASP A 202 6.33 14.50 -24.71
CA ASP A 202 7.07 15.26 -23.70
C ASP A 202 7.97 14.32 -22.88
N THR A 203 8.93 13.69 -23.56
CA THR A 203 9.96 12.83 -22.95
C THR A 203 10.82 13.56 -21.91
N ASN A 204 10.78 14.89 -21.89
CA ASN A 204 11.44 15.75 -20.89
C ASN A 204 10.59 15.99 -19.64
N GLN A 205 9.31 15.60 -19.65
CA GLN A 205 8.42 15.76 -18.51
C GLN A 205 8.63 14.62 -17.51
N LEU A 206 9.21 14.96 -16.36
CA LEU A 206 9.29 14.08 -15.19
C LEU A 206 7.91 13.49 -14.89
N LEU A 207 7.89 12.23 -14.44
CA LEU A 207 6.67 11.60 -13.97
C LEU A 207 6.01 12.47 -12.89
N SER A 208 4.70 12.61 -12.99
CA SER A 208 3.90 13.25 -11.96
C SER A 208 4.02 12.47 -10.64
N GLU A 209 3.86 13.18 -9.53
CA GLU A 209 3.76 12.58 -8.18
C GLU A 209 2.75 11.43 -8.11
N LYS A 210 1.65 11.52 -8.87
CA LYS A 210 0.62 10.49 -8.95
C LYS A 210 1.14 9.24 -9.66
N GLU A 211 1.87 9.39 -10.76
CA GLU A 211 2.48 8.28 -11.50
C GLU A 211 3.54 7.59 -10.64
N LEU A 212 4.45 8.34 -10.00
CA LEU A 212 5.48 7.78 -9.11
C LEU A 212 4.89 6.99 -7.93
N LYS A 213 3.83 7.52 -7.31
CA LYS A 213 3.10 6.82 -6.25
C LYS A 213 2.49 5.52 -6.76
N LEU A 214 1.97 5.52 -7.99
CA LEU A 214 1.44 4.32 -8.60
C LEU A 214 2.52 3.28 -8.86
N ILE A 215 3.69 3.65 -9.40
CA ILE A 215 4.79 2.69 -9.63
C ILE A 215 5.17 1.99 -8.33
N ARG A 216 5.35 2.76 -7.26
CA ARG A 216 5.71 2.24 -5.94
C ARG A 216 4.61 1.31 -5.41
N PHE A 217 3.36 1.71 -5.57
CA PHE A 217 2.21 0.90 -5.18
C PHE A 217 2.12 -0.41 -5.95
N ILE A 218 2.32 -0.38 -7.27
CA ILE A 218 2.37 -1.55 -8.13
C ILE A 218 3.50 -2.49 -7.72
N SER A 219 4.71 -1.93 -7.57
CA SER A 219 5.88 -2.67 -7.09
C SER A 219 5.58 -3.35 -5.78
N TYR A 220 4.92 -2.68 -4.82
CA TYR A 220 4.54 -3.29 -3.56
C TYR A 220 3.55 -4.45 -3.72
N LEU A 221 2.52 -4.28 -4.56
CA LEU A 221 1.55 -5.35 -4.85
C LEU A 221 2.22 -6.60 -5.42
N THR A 222 3.26 -6.43 -6.24
CA THR A 222 3.99 -7.56 -6.81
C THR A 222 5.06 -8.11 -5.85
N TYR A 223 5.72 -7.23 -5.08
CA TYR A 223 6.84 -7.52 -4.16
C TYR A 223 6.44 -8.41 -2.96
N MET A 224 5.18 -8.46 -2.56
CA MET A 224 4.76 -9.21 -1.36
C MET A 224 4.11 -10.55 -1.70
N GLN A 225 4.91 -11.62 -1.68
CA GLN A 225 4.61 -12.97 -1.17
C GLN A 225 5.76 -13.89 -1.57
N THR A 226 6.83 -13.86 -0.77
CA THR A 226 7.86 -14.89 -0.80
C THR A 226 7.22 -16.27 -0.69
N THR A 227 7.67 -17.16 -1.56
CA THR A 227 7.24 -18.55 -1.80
C THR A 227 7.52 -19.51 -0.64
N THR A 228 7.74 -19.04 0.59
CA THR A 228 8.26 -19.86 1.70
C THR A 228 7.39 -20.01 2.94
N THR A 229 6.21 -19.38 3.05
CA THR A 229 5.35 -19.60 4.23
C THR A 229 4.29 -20.68 3.99
N THR A 230 4.66 -21.90 4.36
CA THR A 230 3.78 -23.07 4.59
C THR A 230 2.85 -22.91 5.81
N THR A 231 2.56 -21.68 6.25
CA THR A 231 1.80 -21.41 7.47
C THR A 231 0.64 -20.46 7.18
N THR A 232 -0.53 -21.06 6.98
CA THR A 232 -1.82 -20.79 7.66
C THR A 232 -2.30 -19.35 7.95
N THR A 233 -1.69 -18.32 7.38
CA THR A 233 -2.20 -16.95 7.44
C THR A 233 -2.33 -16.43 6.02
N THR A 234 -3.32 -17.01 5.35
CA THR A 234 -3.89 -16.56 4.09
C THR A 234 -4.14 -15.05 4.17
N THR A 235 -3.29 -14.24 3.54
CA THR A 235 -3.79 -13.03 2.89
C THR A 235 -4.81 -13.52 1.88
N ASN A 236 -6.07 -13.49 2.28
CA ASN A 236 -7.23 -13.92 1.52
C ASN A 236 -7.39 -13.01 0.28
N LEU A 237 -6.57 -13.24 -0.76
CA LEU A 237 -7.01 -13.06 -2.14
C LEU A 237 -7.94 -14.25 -2.46
N THR A 238 -9.06 -14.31 -1.76
CA THR A 238 -10.09 -15.33 -1.99
C THR A 238 -10.80 -15.01 -3.29
N TRP A 239 -10.50 -15.77 -4.34
CA TRP A 239 -11.42 -16.17 -5.41
C TRP A 239 -12.21 -15.06 -6.09
N ASN A 240 -11.59 -14.38 -7.05
CA ASN A 240 -12.34 -13.72 -8.12
C ASN A 240 -11.67 -14.07 -9.44
N GLY A 241 -12.42 -14.63 -10.40
CA GLY A 241 -11.90 -14.94 -11.74
C GLY A 241 -11.23 -13.73 -12.40
N SER A 242 -11.59 -12.51 -11.97
CA SER A 242 -11.03 -11.26 -12.46
C SER A 242 -9.61 -10.90 -11.99
N ILE A 243 -8.94 -11.67 -11.13
CA ILE A 243 -7.58 -11.36 -10.67
C ILE A 243 -6.56 -11.34 -11.84
N ARG A 244 -6.75 -12.22 -12.84
CA ARG A 244 -5.94 -12.27 -14.06
C ARG A 244 -5.84 -10.92 -14.77
N TYR A 245 -6.95 -10.17 -14.81
CA TYR A 245 -6.99 -8.85 -15.42
C TYR A 245 -6.18 -7.83 -14.63
N SER A 246 -6.22 -7.90 -13.30
CA SER A 246 -5.46 -6.99 -12.46
C SER A 246 -3.95 -7.21 -12.63
N LEU A 247 -3.50 -8.48 -12.66
CA LEU A 247 -2.11 -8.84 -12.93
C LEU A 247 -1.65 -8.39 -14.32
N ALA A 248 -2.48 -8.62 -15.35
CA ALA A 248 -2.21 -8.18 -16.71
C ALA A 248 -2.02 -6.65 -16.78
N HIS A 249 -2.97 -5.87 -16.25
CA HIS A 249 -2.89 -4.40 -16.30
C HIS A 249 -1.73 -3.85 -15.46
N ILE A 250 -1.38 -4.50 -14.36
CA ILE A 250 -0.17 -4.19 -13.59
C ILE A 250 1.08 -4.33 -14.47
N GLY A 251 1.22 -5.47 -15.17
CA GLY A 251 2.36 -5.70 -16.06
C GLY A 251 2.39 -4.74 -17.24
N TYR A 252 1.25 -4.45 -17.86
CA TYR A 252 1.17 -3.47 -18.97
C TYR A 252 1.57 -2.07 -18.52
N THR A 253 1.16 -1.68 -17.30
CA THR A 253 1.54 -0.40 -16.72
C THR A 253 3.05 -0.36 -16.44
N ALA A 254 3.62 -1.45 -15.90
CA ALA A 254 5.06 -1.54 -15.67
C ALA A 254 5.86 -1.42 -16.99
N ALA A 255 5.43 -2.09 -18.05
CA ALA A 255 6.06 -2.00 -19.36
C ALA A 255 5.98 -0.57 -19.94
N ALA A 256 4.82 0.08 -19.85
CA ALA A 256 4.65 1.46 -20.31
C ALA A 256 5.51 2.45 -19.49
N LEU A 257 5.70 2.19 -18.20
CA LEU A 257 6.57 2.97 -17.32
C LEU A 257 8.04 2.77 -17.63
N ALA A 258 8.48 1.54 -17.91
CA ALA A 258 9.85 1.25 -18.33
C ALA A 258 10.28 2.10 -19.52
N TYR A 259 9.36 2.29 -20.48
CA TYR A 259 9.60 3.12 -21.66
C TYR A 259 9.82 4.61 -21.30
N ARG A 260 9.08 5.15 -20.31
CA ARG A 260 9.24 6.56 -19.87
C ARG A 260 10.36 6.77 -18.86
N THR A 261 10.71 5.74 -18.11
CA THR A 261 11.71 5.83 -17.05
C THR A 261 12.75 4.73 -17.18
N PRO A 262 13.68 4.84 -18.16
CA PRO A 262 14.68 3.81 -18.41
C PRO A 262 15.57 3.54 -17.19
N ASN A 263 15.79 4.53 -16.32
CA ASN A 263 16.54 4.38 -15.07
C ASN A 263 15.86 3.45 -14.04
N TYR A 264 14.59 3.09 -14.23
CA TYR A 264 13.84 2.16 -13.36
C TYR A 264 13.45 0.87 -14.10
N LEU A 265 14.12 0.55 -15.21
CA LEU A 265 13.84 -0.64 -16.02
C LEU A 265 13.87 -1.93 -15.21
N GLU A 266 14.86 -2.10 -14.33
CA GLU A 266 14.98 -3.29 -13.47
C GLU A 266 13.73 -3.52 -12.61
N LEU A 267 13.15 -2.45 -12.08
CA LEU A 267 11.92 -2.53 -11.29
C LEU A 267 10.73 -3.00 -12.14
N ALA A 268 10.61 -2.46 -13.36
CA ALA A 268 9.55 -2.85 -14.28
C ALA A 268 9.68 -4.31 -14.73
N ILE A 269 10.91 -4.75 -15.03
CA ILE A 269 11.22 -6.16 -15.34
C ILE A 269 10.81 -7.05 -14.17
N LYS A 270 11.15 -6.66 -12.93
CA LYS A 270 10.77 -7.40 -11.74
C LYS A 270 9.25 -7.49 -11.58
N ILE A 271 8.52 -6.38 -11.76
CA ILE A 271 7.06 -6.35 -11.70
C ILE A 271 6.45 -7.29 -12.76
N LEU A 272 6.95 -7.27 -13.99
CA LEU A 272 6.50 -8.16 -15.06
C LEU A 272 6.72 -9.62 -14.71
N LYS A 273 7.92 -9.98 -14.23
CA LYS A 273 8.25 -11.33 -13.77
C LYS A 273 7.32 -11.79 -12.66
N ASP A 274 7.20 -11.00 -11.60
CA ASP A 274 6.31 -11.31 -10.46
C ASP A 274 4.84 -11.48 -10.91
N SER A 275 4.38 -10.68 -11.89
CA SER A 275 3.05 -10.82 -12.49
C SER A 275 2.87 -12.12 -13.27
N ILE A 276 3.86 -12.53 -14.07
CA ILE A 276 3.84 -13.78 -14.83
C ILE A 276 3.77 -14.97 -13.87
N GLU A 277 4.67 -15.04 -12.89
CA GLU A 277 4.72 -16.12 -11.90
C GLU A 277 3.38 -16.27 -11.15
N ARG A 278 2.71 -15.14 -10.85
CA ARG A 278 1.36 -15.15 -10.26
C ARG A 278 0.30 -15.61 -11.25
N MET A 279 0.38 -15.19 -12.52
CA MET A 279 -0.55 -15.65 -13.56
C MET A 279 -0.48 -17.16 -13.75
N LEU A 280 0.69 -17.79 -13.58
CA LEU A 280 0.90 -19.24 -13.66
C LEU A 280 0.38 -20.01 -12.43
N ASN A 281 0.10 -19.32 -11.33
CA ASN A 281 -0.40 -19.97 -10.12
C ASN A 281 -1.84 -20.49 -10.31
N ILE A 282 -2.11 -21.73 -9.89
CA ILE A 282 -3.44 -22.38 -9.99
C ILE A 282 -4.56 -21.56 -9.34
N LYS A 283 -4.27 -20.70 -8.36
CA LYS A 283 -5.28 -19.81 -7.77
C LYS A 283 -5.82 -18.76 -8.74
N VAL A 284 -5.08 -18.44 -9.81
CA VAL A 284 -5.48 -17.45 -10.82
C VAL A 284 -6.28 -18.09 -11.94
N TRP A 285 -5.85 -19.23 -12.46
CA TRP A 285 -6.47 -19.89 -13.61
C TRP A 285 -7.32 -21.11 -13.25
N GLY A 286 -7.29 -21.59 -12.01
CA GLY A 286 -8.03 -22.77 -11.57
C GLY A 286 -9.55 -22.62 -11.59
N TYR A 287 -10.09 -21.47 -12.01
CA TYR A 287 -11.50 -21.31 -12.36
C TYR A 287 -11.90 -22.15 -13.58
N ILE A 288 -10.94 -22.68 -14.35
CA ILE A 288 -11.23 -23.50 -15.53
C ILE A 288 -12.06 -24.76 -15.21
N ASP A 289 -11.95 -25.29 -13.99
CA ASP A 289 -12.80 -26.41 -13.49
C ASP A 289 -14.29 -26.08 -13.57
N ARG A 290 -14.65 -24.79 -13.47
CA ARG A 290 -16.04 -24.38 -13.52
C ARG A 290 -16.63 -24.36 -14.92
N TYR A 291 -15.80 -24.21 -15.95
CA TYR A 291 -16.24 -23.96 -17.33
C TYR A 291 -15.81 -25.10 -18.27
N TRP A 292 -14.58 -25.59 -18.16
CA TRP A 292 -13.99 -26.57 -19.09
C TRP A 292 -13.78 -27.97 -18.48
N LYS A 293 -14.35 -28.28 -17.31
CA LYS A 293 -14.16 -29.60 -16.66
C LYS A 293 -14.58 -30.80 -17.50
N ASN A 294 -15.51 -30.62 -18.43
CA ASN A 294 -16.00 -31.68 -19.31
C ASN A 294 -15.30 -31.71 -20.67
N VAL A 295 -14.34 -30.81 -20.92
CA VAL A 295 -13.58 -30.76 -22.18
C VAL A 295 -12.44 -31.77 -22.12
N HIS A 296 -12.20 -32.46 -23.23
CA HIS A 296 -11.21 -33.53 -23.32
C HIS A 296 -9.76 -33.09 -23.04
N THR A 297 -9.48 -31.79 -23.16
CA THR A 297 -8.16 -31.18 -22.90
C THR A 297 -7.97 -30.73 -21.46
N PHE A 298 -8.97 -30.86 -20.59
CA PHE A 298 -8.86 -30.51 -19.19
C PHE A 298 -7.72 -31.30 -18.50
N PRO A 299 -6.86 -30.67 -17.66
CA PRO A 299 -6.96 -29.32 -17.09
C PRO A 299 -6.06 -28.26 -17.77
N ASP A 300 -5.86 -28.32 -19.09
CA ASP A 300 -5.07 -27.31 -19.80
C ASP A 300 -5.83 -25.96 -19.88
N PRO A 301 -5.29 -24.85 -19.31
CA PRO A 301 -5.99 -23.57 -19.31
C PRO A 301 -5.88 -22.76 -20.61
N VAL A 302 -5.07 -23.19 -21.58
CA VAL A 302 -4.74 -22.38 -22.76
C VAL A 302 -4.87 -23.11 -24.10
N CYS A 303 -5.04 -24.44 -24.09
CA CYS A 303 -5.17 -25.21 -25.33
C CYS A 303 -6.45 -24.92 -26.13
N HIS A 304 -7.52 -24.49 -25.46
CA HIS A 304 -8.84 -24.32 -26.06
C HIS A 304 -9.60 -23.19 -25.34
N GLU A 305 -10.07 -22.23 -26.13
CA GLU A 305 -10.76 -21.01 -25.71
C GLU A 305 -9.97 -20.21 -24.66
N ASN A 306 -10.68 -19.65 -23.66
CA ASN A 306 -10.12 -18.91 -22.54
C ASN A 306 -9.17 -17.78 -22.98
N ILE A 307 -9.49 -17.12 -24.10
CA ILE A 307 -8.61 -16.13 -24.72
C ILE A 307 -8.23 -15.00 -23.77
N MET A 308 -9.15 -14.63 -22.87
CA MET A 308 -8.91 -13.58 -21.89
C MET A 308 -7.78 -13.90 -20.92
N TYR A 309 -7.50 -15.18 -20.66
CA TYR A 309 -6.35 -15.58 -19.85
C TYR A 309 -5.11 -15.80 -20.71
N SER A 310 -5.22 -16.60 -21.77
CA SER A 310 -4.08 -16.99 -22.62
C SER A 310 -3.44 -15.78 -23.31
N SER A 311 -4.24 -14.85 -23.84
CA SER A 311 -3.72 -13.62 -24.47
C SER A 311 -3.06 -12.68 -23.46
N HIS A 312 -3.61 -12.52 -22.26
CA HIS A 312 -3.01 -11.69 -21.21
C HIS A 312 -1.67 -12.27 -20.74
N LEU A 313 -1.60 -13.59 -20.57
CA LEU A 313 -0.35 -14.26 -20.23
C LEU A 313 0.69 -14.10 -21.34
N LEU A 314 0.31 -14.36 -22.61
CA LEU A 314 1.21 -14.20 -23.75
C LEU A 314 1.73 -12.76 -23.89
N GLN A 315 0.85 -11.77 -23.70
CA GLN A 315 1.25 -10.37 -23.76
C GLN A 315 2.22 -10.00 -22.63
N LEU A 316 2.05 -10.55 -21.42
CA LEU A 316 3.00 -10.33 -20.33
C LEU A 316 4.37 -10.97 -20.61
N LEU A 317 4.38 -12.22 -21.09
CA LEU A 317 5.60 -12.94 -21.46
C LEU A 317 6.40 -12.17 -22.52
N THR A 318 5.75 -11.80 -23.62
CA THR A 318 6.38 -11.04 -24.70
C THR A 318 6.89 -9.67 -24.26
N LEU A 319 6.17 -8.96 -23.39
CA LEU A 319 6.64 -7.69 -22.82
C LEU A 319 7.85 -7.88 -21.90
N TYR A 320 7.86 -8.94 -21.08
CA TYR A 320 8.99 -9.28 -20.24
C TYR A 320 10.24 -9.52 -21.11
N GLU A 321 10.15 -10.47 -22.04
CA GLU A 321 11.26 -10.85 -22.92
C GLU A 321 11.79 -9.66 -23.74
N SER A 322 10.89 -8.81 -24.25
CA SER A 322 11.26 -7.62 -25.02
C SER A 322 12.00 -6.56 -24.19
N LEU A 323 11.65 -6.41 -22.90
CA LEU A 323 12.23 -5.37 -22.04
C LEU A 323 13.48 -5.85 -21.29
N SER A 324 13.53 -7.11 -20.92
CA SER A 324 14.64 -7.70 -20.17
C SER A 324 15.74 -8.27 -21.08
N GLY A 325 15.39 -8.69 -22.30
CA GLY A 325 16.24 -9.54 -23.12
C GLY A 325 16.40 -10.96 -22.54
N ASP A 326 15.63 -11.32 -21.53
CA ASP A 326 15.62 -12.63 -20.89
C ASP A 326 14.53 -13.50 -21.51
N PHE A 327 14.95 -14.50 -22.28
CA PHE A 327 14.10 -15.45 -22.99
C PHE A 327 13.89 -16.77 -22.24
N THR A 328 14.10 -16.79 -20.90
CA THR A 328 13.92 -18.01 -20.08
C THR A 328 12.55 -18.67 -20.32
N TYR A 329 11.47 -17.90 -20.44
CA TYR A 329 10.13 -18.47 -20.67
C TYR A 329 9.91 -19.03 -22.09
N ASP A 330 10.71 -18.62 -23.08
CA ASP A 330 10.65 -19.20 -24.42
C ASP A 330 11.60 -20.40 -24.57
N ILE A 331 12.77 -20.34 -23.94
CA ILE A 331 13.81 -21.38 -24.00
C ILE A 331 13.48 -22.53 -23.05
N ASP A 332 13.37 -22.24 -21.75
CA ASP A 332 13.15 -23.25 -20.71
C ASP A 332 11.67 -23.55 -20.52
N GLY A 333 10.80 -22.60 -20.86
CA GLY A 333 9.35 -22.72 -20.71
C GLY A 333 8.87 -22.50 -19.28
N PHE A 334 7.62 -22.88 -19.05
CA PHE A 334 6.91 -22.81 -17.80
C PHE A 334 5.82 -23.88 -17.74
N ASP A 335 5.30 -24.11 -16.53
CA ASP A 335 4.40 -25.22 -16.28
C ASP A 335 3.10 -24.75 -15.63
N PHE A 336 1.98 -25.19 -16.18
CA PHE A 336 0.71 -25.20 -15.47
C PHE A 336 0.65 -26.44 -14.58
N ILE A 337 0.56 -26.22 -13.27
CA ILE A 337 0.48 -27.28 -12.27
C ILE A 337 -0.96 -27.33 -11.76
N TRP A 338 -1.66 -28.43 -12.08
CA TRP A 338 -2.97 -28.75 -11.55
C TRP A 338 -2.84 -29.71 -10.35
N ASP A 339 -3.20 -29.26 -9.15
CA ASP A 339 -3.07 -30.04 -7.90
C ASP A 339 -4.36 -30.17 -7.08
N LYS A 340 -5.52 -29.76 -7.64
CA LYS A 340 -6.78 -29.67 -6.88
C LYS A 340 -7.34 -30.99 -6.37
N ASP A 341 -7.02 -32.09 -7.04
CA ASP A 341 -7.69 -33.37 -6.81
C ASP A 341 -7.04 -34.23 -5.72
N ASN A 342 -6.06 -33.71 -4.97
CA ASN A 342 -5.30 -34.34 -3.88
C ASN A 342 -4.61 -35.70 -4.19
N ASP A 343 -4.91 -36.33 -5.33
CA ASP A 343 -4.42 -37.66 -5.72
C ASP A 343 -3.58 -37.67 -7.00
N ARG A 344 -3.62 -36.60 -7.82
CA ARG A 344 -2.83 -36.51 -9.06
C ARG A 344 -2.45 -35.08 -9.43
N ILE A 345 -1.16 -34.81 -9.42
CA ILE A 345 -0.60 -33.57 -9.98
C ILE A 345 -0.50 -33.73 -11.49
N THR A 346 -1.19 -32.88 -12.24
CA THR A 346 -1.04 -32.80 -13.71
C THR A 346 -0.17 -31.60 -14.05
N LYS A 347 0.89 -31.85 -14.81
CA LYS A 347 1.87 -30.84 -15.23
C LYS A 347 1.77 -30.65 -16.73
N ILE A 348 1.52 -29.42 -17.18
CA ILE A 348 1.32 -29.09 -18.59
C ILE A 348 2.35 -28.03 -18.98
N HIS A 349 3.27 -28.43 -19.84
CA HIS A 349 4.43 -27.61 -20.20
C HIS A 349 4.18 -26.76 -21.44
N TYR A 350 4.50 -25.48 -21.33
CA TYR A 350 4.47 -24.49 -22.41
C TYR A 350 5.76 -23.68 -22.44
N ASN A 351 6.05 -23.09 -23.59
CA ASN A 351 6.93 -21.95 -23.69
C ASN A 351 6.19 -20.82 -24.41
N THR A 352 6.77 -19.62 -24.44
CA THR A 352 6.15 -18.43 -25.04
C THR A 352 5.70 -18.70 -26.48
N THR A 353 6.56 -19.29 -27.31
CA THR A 353 6.25 -19.65 -28.70
C THR A 353 5.11 -20.67 -28.81
N LYS A 354 5.10 -21.73 -27.99
CA LYS A 354 4.05 -22.76 -28.00
C LYS A 354 2.70 -22.18 -27.57
N LEU A 355 2.68 -21.26 -26.61
CA LEU A 355 1.47 -20.54 -26.22
C LEU A 355 0.95 -19.66 -27.38
N ALA A 356 1.83 -18.94 -28.07
CA ALA A 356 1.48 -18.16 -29.25
C ALA A 356 0.88 -19.04 -30.36
N TYR A 357 1.49 -20.19 -30.62
CA TYR A 357 0.96 -21.15 -31.59
C TYR A 357 -0.39 -21.73 -31.17
N ALA A 358 -0.58 -22.06 -29.88
CA ALA A 358 -1.87 -22.55 -29.39
C ALA A 358 -3.01 -21.54 -29.66
N ILE A 359 -2.76 -20.25 -29.45
CA ILE A 359 -3.74 -19.19 -29.77
C ILE A 359 -3.93 -19.08 -31.29
N TYR A 360 -2.84 -19.07 -32.06
CA TYR A 360 -2.89 -18.99 -33.52
C TYR A 360 -3.69 -20.14 -34.16
N TYR A 361 -3.48 -21.37 -33.69
CA TYR A 361 -4.23 -22.53 -34.20
C TYR A 361 -5.72 -22.42 -33.92
N GLN A 362 -6.11 -21.99 -32.71
CA GLN A 362 -7.51 -21.75 -32.38
C GLN A 362 -8.12 -20.68 -33.30
N MET A 363 -7.41 -19.57 -33.55
CA MET A 363 -7.88 -18.54 -34.49
C MET A 363 -8.08 -19.06 -35.92
N ASN A 364 -7.28 -20.04 -36.35
CA ASN A 364 -7.37 -20.63 -37.68
C ASN A 364 -8.45 -21.71 -37.79
N GLU A 365 -8.70 -22.46 -36.72
CA GLU A 365 -9.73 -23.51 -36.69
C GLU A 365 -11.13 -22.92 -36.54
N GLU A 366 -11.24 -21.77 -35.86
CA GLU A 366 -12.52 -21.10 -35.65
C GLU A 366 -13.00 -20.31 -36.87
N SER A 367 -14.26 -20.53 -37.24
CA SER A 367 -14.90 -19.85 -38.39
C SER A 367 -14.98 -18.32 -38.22
N SER A 368 -14.92 -17.84 -36.98
CA SER A 368 -14.99 -16.43 -36.62
C SER A 368 -13.65 -15.68 -36.72
N ALA A 369 -12.55 -16.39 -37.02
CA ALA A 369 -11.18 -15.88 -36.99
C ALA A 369 -10.73 -15.31 -35.62
N GLY A 370 -11.42 -15.70 -34.55
CA GLY A 370 -11.14 -15.33 -33.17
C GLY A 370 -10.98 -16.55 -32.27
N VAL A 371 -10.82 -16.31 -30.96
CA VAL A 371 -10.83 -17.36 -29.93
C VAL A 371 -11.87 -16.98 -28.88
N SER A 372 -12.72 -17.91 -28.50
CA SER A 372 -13.79 -17.66 -27.52
C SER A 372 -13.25 -17.45 -26.10
N CYS A 373 -14.00 -16.70 -25.30
CA CYS A 373 -13.68 -16.42 -23.89
C CYS A 373 -14.10 -17.57 -22.97
N GLU A 374 -15.32 -18.07 -23.17
CA GLU A 374 -15.97 -19.15 -22.44
C GLU A 374 -16.56 -20.15 -23.47
N PRO A 375 -16.82 -21.40 -23.07
CA PRO A 375 -17.53 -22.35 -23.92
C PRO A 375 -18.92 -21.84 -24.27
N GLU A 376 -19.36 -22.11 -25.50
CA GLU A 376 -20.73 -21.84 -25.97
C GLU A 376 -21.81 -22.71 -25.32
#